data_AF-A0AA44Z6Y7-F1
#
_entry.id   AF-A0AA44Z6Y7-F1
#
_cell.length_a   1.000
_cell.length_b   1.000
_cell.length_c   1.000
_cell.angle_alpha   90.00
_cell.angle_beta   90.00
_cell.angle_gamma   90.00
#
_symmetry.space_group_name_H-M   'P 1'
#
loop_
_entity.id
_entity.type
_entity.pdbx_description
1 polymer ?
#
loop_
_entity_poly.entity_id
_entity_poly.type
_entity_poly.pdbx_seq_one_letter_code
_entity_poly.pdbx_strand_id
1 'polypeptide(L)' 'MPAHVDKKGMSVLLRLSPEMTDMLSKAAERSGRSNTKEALLRLEDHLTYFTDLATAGRRFIAEDSEQN' A
#
# COMPACT_ATOMS: atom_id res chain seq x y z
N MET A 1 -7.03 3.65 23.45
CA MET A 1 -8.22 4.25 22.82
C MET A 1 -8.27 3.77 21.38
N PRO A 2 -9.14 2.81 21.00
CA PRO A 2 -9.28 2.44 19.60
C PRO A 2 -9.93 3.59 18.83
N ALA A 3 -9.34 3.99 17.71
CA ALA A 3 -9.93 4.99 16.82
C ALA A 3 -11.29 4.46 16.33
N HIS A 4 -12.35 5.20 16.62
CA HIS A 4 -13.66 4.96 16.01
C HIS A 4 -13.50 5.16 14.50
N VAL A 5 -13.54 4.07 13.74
CA VAL A 5 -13.58 4.15 12.28
C VAL A 5 -15.02 4.49 11.92
N ASP A 6 -15.28 5.76 11.66
CA ASP A 6 -16.51 6.19 11.01
C ASP A 6 -16.65 5.39 9.71
N LYS A 7 -17.75 4.62 9.57
CA LYS A 7 -18.04 3.77 8.40
C LYS A 7 -18.31 4.56 7.11
N LYS A 8 -18.00 5.85 7.08
CA LYS A 8 -18.19 6.73 5.93
C LYS A 8 -16.91 6.76 5.12
N GLY A 9 -17.01 6.51 3.83
CA GLY A 9 -15.86 6.54 2.92
C GLY A 9 -15.10 7.87 3.03
N MET A 10 -13.78 7.79 3.12
CA MET A 10 -12.87 8.93 3.16
C MET A 10 -12.32 9.20 1.76
N SER A 11 -12.42 10.45 1.29
CA SER A 11 -11.77 10.89 0.06
C SER A 11 -10.38 11.45 0.39
N VAL A 12 -9.36 10.94 -0.28
CA VAL A 12 -7.96 11.39 -0.12
C VAL A 12 -7.47 11.99 -1.42
N LEU A 13 -6.84 13.17 -1.36
CA LEU A 13 -6.14 13.77 -2.49
C LEU A 13 -4.66 13.41 -2.44
N LEU A 14 -4.20 12.66 -3.45
CA LEU A 14 -2.80 12.23 -3.55
C LEU A 14 -2.03 13.16 -4.47
N ARG A 15 -0.86 13.63 -4.00
CA ARG A 15 0.14 14.27 -4.85
C ARG A 15 1.24 13.25 -5.14
N LEU A 16 1.36 12.86 -6.40
CA LEU A 16 2.36 11.90 -6.85
C LEU A 16 3.59 12.65 -7.36
N SER A 17 4.77 12.08 -7.16
CA SER A 17 5.97 12.50 -7.87
C SER A 17 5.82 12.20 -9.37
N PRO A 18 6.57 12.88 -10.26
CA PRO A 18 6.51 12.60 -11.70
C PRO A 18 6.80 11.13 -12.01
N GLU A 19 7.80 10.52 -11.36
CA GLU A 19 8.13 9.09 -11.53
C GLU A 19 6.97 8.16 -11.14
N MET A 20 6.29 8.44 -10.02
CA MET A 20 5.13 7.65 -9.58
C MET A 20 3.94 7.83 -10.52
N THR A 21 3.78 9.02 -11.10
CA THR A 21 2.73 9.30 -12.08
C THR A 21 2.95 8.51 -13.36
N ASP A 22 4.20 8.40 -13.83
CA ASP A 22 4.56 7.58 -14.99
C ASP A 22 4.35 6.09 -14.72
N MET A 23 4.76 5.61 -13.55
CA MET A 23 4.52 4.21 -13.16
C MET A 23 3.03 3.89 -13.08
N LEU A 24 2.24 4.79 -12.48
CA LEU A 24 0.79 4.65 -12.39
C LEU A 24 0.14 4.63 -13.78
N SER A 25 0.56 5.53 -14.67
CA SER A 25 0.00 5.65 -16.02
C SER A 25 0.28 4.40 -16.86
N LYS A 26 1.53 3.92 -16.87
CA LYS A 26 1.89 2.67 -17.57
C LYS A 26 1.11 1.47 -17.08
N ALA A 27 0.86 1.42 -15.78
CA ALA A 27 0.06 0.37 -15.18
C ALA A 27 -1.43 0.48 -15.55
N ALA A 28 -1.99 1.69 -15.51
CA ALA A 28 -3.37 1.94 -15.89
C ALA A 28 -3.61 1.58 -17.37
N GLU A 29 -2.66 1.93 -18.24
CA GLU A 29 -2.65 1.50 -19.65
C GLU A 29 -2.63 -0.02 -19.80
N ARG A 30 -1.73 -0.71 -19.08
CA ARG A 30 -1.65 -2.19 -19.09
C ARG A 30 -2.95 -2.84 -18.62
N SER A 31 -3.62 -2.24 -17.64
CA SER A 31 -4.81 -2.80 -17.02
C SER A 31 -6.11 -2.38 -17.72
N GLY A 32 -6.03 -1.43 -18.67
CA GLY A 32 -7.18 -0.85 -19.37
C GLY A 32 -8.09 0.00 -18.47
N ARG A 33 -7.56 0.52 -17.36
CA ARG A 33 -8.33 1.30 -16.36
C ARG A 33 -7.90 2.76 -16.36
N SER A 34 -8.72 3.61 -15.73
CA SER A 34 -8.32 4.99 -15.45
C SER A 34 -7.26 5.03 -14.34
N ASN A 35 -6.39 6.05 -14.37
CA ASN A 35 -5.37 6.29 -13.36
C ASN A 35 -5.93 6.29 -11.92
N THR A 36 -7.10 6.89 -11.71
CA THR A 36 -7.77 6.91 -10.40
C THR A 36 -8.21 5.52 -9.93
N LYS A 37 -8.78 4.71 -10.83
CA LYS A 37 -9.24 3.36 -10.49
C LYS A 37 -8.06 2.43 -10.22
N GLU A 38 -7.00 2.55 -11.00
CA GLU A 38 -5.77 1.81 -10.79
C GLU A 38 -5.08 2.20 -9.48
N ALA A 39 -5.04 3.49 -9.15
CA ALA A 39 -4.50 3.99 -7.87
C ALA A 39 -5.27 3.44 -6.67
N LEU A 40 -6.60 3.47 -6.73
CA LEU A 40 -7.46 2.90 -5.67
C LEU A 40 -7.17 1.42 -5.50
N LEU A 41 -7.17 0.66 -6.60
CA LEU A 41 -6.99 -0.79 -6.56
C LEU A 41 -5.60 -1.17 -6.03
N ARG A 42 -4.54 -0.42 -6.41
CA ARG A 42 -3.21 -0.61 -5.82
C ARG A 42 -3.15 -0.25 -4.35
N LEU A 43 -3.85 0.79 -3.92
CA LEU A 43 -3.89 1.17 -2.51
C LEU A 43 -4.63 0.11 -1.69
N GLU A 44 -5.75 -0.40 -2.19
CA GLU A 44 -6.53 -1.49 -1.57
C GLU A 44 -5.71 -2.77 -1.49
N ASP A 45 -5.07 -3.17 -2.60
CA ASP A 45 -4.17 -4.32 -2.66
C ASP A 45 -3.02 -4.16 -1.66
N HIS A 46 -2.35 -3.00 -1.65
CA HIS A 46 -1.27 -2.73 -0.72
C HIS A 46 -1.73 -2.77 0.74
N LEU A 47 -2.86 -2.16 1.08
CA LEU A 47 -3.40 -2.18 2.45
C LEU A 47 -3.88 -3.58 2.87
N THR A 48 -4.33 -4.41 1.93
CA THR A 48 -4.78 -5.79 2.20
C THR A 48 -3.59 -6.72 2.47
N TYR A 49 -2.56 -6.65 1.63
CA TYR A 49 -1.41 -7.56 1.69
C TYR A 49 -0.27 -7.05 2.58
N PHE A 50 -0.12 -5.73 2.71
CA PHE A 50 0.93 -5.09 3.52
C PHE A 50 0.26 -4.43 4.73
N THR A 51 -0.07 -5.28 5.70
CA THR A 51 -0.76 -4.89 6.94
C THR A 51 0.13 -4.09 7.90
N ASP A 52 1.45 -4.08 7.68
CA ASP A 52 2.41 -3.63 8.68
C ASP A 52 3.54 -2.79 8.06
N LEU A 53 3.24 -1.51 7.78
CA LEU A 53 4.28 -0.52 7.48
C LEU A 53 4.83 0.14 8.76
N ALA A 54 4.23 -0.12 9.92
CA ALA A 54 4.38 0.72 11.11
C ALA A 54 4.58 -0.02 12.45
N THR A 55 5.04 -1.26 12.48
CA THR A 55 5.61 -1.80 13.72
C THR A 55 7.09 -1.39 13.85
N ALA A 56 7.32 -0.20 14.42
CA ALA A 56 8.62 0.11 15.01
C ALA A 56 8.91 -0.91 16.13
N GLY A 57 9.65 -1.98 15.83
CA GLY A 57 10.10 -2.96 16.82
C GLY A 57 10.07 -4.44 16.46
N ARG A 58 9.52 -4.87 15.31
CA ARG A 58 9.67 -6.27 14.88
C ARG A 58 11.04 -6.47 14.24
N ARG A 59 12.04 -6.76 15.08
CA ARG A 59 13.29 -7.40 14.62
C ARG A 59 12.92 -8.73 13.98
N PHE A 60 13.33 -8.93 12.72
CA PHE A 60 13.38 -10.27 12.14
C PHE A 60 14.20 -11.14 13.09
N ILE A 61 13.62 -12.23 13.59
CA ILE A 61 14.40 -13.28 14.25
C ILE A 61 15.19 -13.90 13.10
N ALA A 62 16.48 -13.61 13.01
CA ALA A 62 17.36 -14.44 12.22
C ALA A 62 17.29 -15.82 12.87
N GLU A 63 16.80 -16.81 12.14
CA GLU A 63 16.93 -18.20 12.55
C GLU A 63 18.43 -18.50 12.54
N ASP A 64 19.07 -18.38 13.71
CA ASP A 64 20.42 -18.85 13.92
C ASP A 64 20.40 -20.35 13.63
N SER A 65 20.99 -20.67 12.48
CA SER A 65 21.30 -22.00 12.04
C SER A 65 22.50 -22.46 12.83
N GLU A 66 22.30 -22.81 14.11
CA GLU A 66 23.28 -23.57 14.88
C GLU A 66 22.76 -24.98 15.09
N GLN A 67 23.03 -25.81 14.08
CA GLN A 67 23.18 -27.25 14.24
C GLN A 67 24.47 -27.50 15.04
N ASN A 68 24.35 -28.00 16.26
CA ASN A 68 25.31 -28.96 16.81
C ASN A 68 24.63 -29.86 17.84
#